data_AF-A0A8S3CY44-F1
#
_entry.id   AF-A0A8S3CY44-F1
#
_cell.length_a   1.000
_cell.length_b   1.000
_cell.length_c   1.000
_cell.angle_alpha   90.00
_cell.angle_beta   90.00
_cell.angle_gamma   90.00
#
_symmetry.space_group_name_H-M   'P 1'
#
loop_
_entity.id
_entity.type
_entity.pdbx_description
1 polymer ?
#
loop_
_entity_poly.entity_id
_entity_poly.type
_entity_poly.pdbx_seq_one_letter_code
_entity_poly.pdbx_strand_id
1 'polypeptide(L)'
;CFLAICRQDCQHGHCLNQPGQCLCHHGWTGSHCETPIKPLMKIISEKFQCQNNGKYIESKCECPSDFHGLLCDERICLNGGLSSSDKCICPPGYQGKQCEIEIKCPICRNNGRCEDNKCVCPKEFIGQYCEIDIRLIQKKERKILSMELIILLLFIVIFLSILMIVTCLFYKYYNQRQKQLKQIQQISFEKIWTIENSSKNIFQESNEKIPEKKDINTKLKQTDVQASLV
;
A
#
# COMPACT_ATOMS: atom_id res chain seq x y z
N CYS A 1 -75.69 3.05 -29.84
CA CYS A 1 -74.53 2.38 -30.45
C CYS A 1 -74.03 1.29 -29.51
N PHE A 2 -74.32 0.01 -29.78
CA PHE A 2 -73.80 -1.09 -28.95
C PHE A 2 -73.41 -2.34 -29.77
N LEU A 3 -73.04 -2.18 -31.05
CA LEU A 3 -72.19 -3.17 -31.69
C LEU A 3 -70.76 -2.64 -31.66
N ALA A 4 -69.90 -3.31 -30.88
CA ALA A 4 -68.46 -3.15 -30.99
C ALA A 4 -68.06 -3.66 -32.39
N ILE A 5 -67.89 -2.73 -33.34
CA ILE A 5 -67.38 -3.04 -34.66
C ILE A 5 -65.88 -3.29 -34.50
N CYS A 6 -65.47 -4.55 -34.65
CA CYS A 6 -64.06 -4.85 -34.73
C CYS A 6 -63.52 -4.36 -36.07
N ARG A 7 -62.61 -3.39 -36.04
CA ARG A 7 -61.80 -3.06 -37.22
C ARG A 7 -60.80 -4.21 -37.37
N GLN A 8 -60.88 -4.90 -38.52
CA GLN A 8 -60.36 -6.24 -38.78
C GLN A 8 -58.83 -6.37 -38.74
N ASP A 9 -58.21 -6.30 -37.55
CA ASP A 9 -56.76 -6.45 -37.45
C ASP A 9 -56.32 -7.73 -36.70
N CYS A 10 -57.23 -8.61 -36.25
CA CYS A 10 -56.84 -9.89 -35.64
C CYS A 10 -56.48 -10.94 -36.72
N GLN A 11 -55.20 -11.08 -37.08
CA GLN A 11 -54.74 -11.94 -38.18
C GLN A 11 -55.07 -13.42 -37.94
N HIS A 12 -54.70 -13.94 -36.76
CA HIS A 12 -54.90 -15.33 -36.35
C HIS A 12 -55.65 -15.41 -35.02
N GLY A 13 -56.82 -14.78 -34.96
CA GLY A 13 -57.63 -14.72 -33.74
C GLY A 13 -59.05 -14.22 -33.98
N HIS A 14 -59.81 -14.14 -32.89
CA HIS A 14 -61.17 -13.60 -32.89
C HIS A 14 -61.24 -12.33 -32.08
N CYS A 15 -62.07 -11.39 -32.54
CA CYS A 15 -62.26 -10.14 -31.83
C CYS A 15 -63.21 -10.28 -30.66
N LEU A 16 -62.86 -9.65 -29.54
CA LEU A 16 -63.71 -9.55 -28.36
C LEU A 16 -64.63 -8.33 -28.46
N ASN A 17 -65.64 -8.27 -27.59
CA ASN A 17 -66.69 -7.23 -27.56
C ASN A 17 -66.16 -5.80 -27.24
N GLN A 18 -64.85 -5.57 -27.28
CA GLN A 18 -64.16 -4.30 -27.07
C GLN A 18 -63.19 -4.02 -28.22
N PRO A 19 -63.07 -2.75 -28.67
CA PRO A 19 -62.19 -2.38 -29.77
C PRO A 19 -60.71 -2.65 -29.44
N GLY A 20 -60.00 -3.33 -30.34
CA GLY A 20 -58.56 -3.60 -30.23
C GLY A 20 -58.17 -4.80 -29.36
N GLN A 21 -59.14 -5.61 -28.92
CA GLN A 21 -58.86 -6.84 -28.17
C GLN A 21 -59.05 -8.08 -29.05
N CYS A 22 -57.96 -8.79 -29.30
CA CYS A 22 -57.95 -10.06 -30.02
C CYS A 22 -57.72 -11.24 -29.07
N LEU A 23 -58.53 -12.27 -29.20
CA LEU A 23 -58.27 -13.60 -28.63
C LEU A 23 -57.56 -14.44 -29.69
N CYS A 24 -56.29 -14.73 -29.48
CA CYS A 24 -55.47 -15.45 -30.46
C CYS A 24 -55.78 -16.94 -30.51
N HIS A 25 -55.70 -17.51 -31.72
CA HIS A 25 -55.71 -18.95 -31.94
C HIS A 25 -54.47 -19.60 -31.32
N HIS A 26 -54.55 -20.91 -31.07
CA HIS A 26 -53.42 -21.67 -30.55
C HIS A 26 -52.17 -21.48 -31.40
N GLY A 27 -51.05 -21.16 -30.75
CA GLY A 27 -49.78 -20.93 -31.43
C GLY A 27 -49.57 -19.50 -31.93
N TRP A 28 -50.42 -18.53 -31.59
CA TRP A 28 -50.28 -17.12 -31.95
C TRP A 28 -50.40 -16.19 -30.74
N THR A 29 -49.71 -15.05 -30.80
CA THR A 29 -49.64 -14.01 -29.78
C THR A 29 -49.44 -12.64 -30.44
N GLY A 30 -49.39 -11.57 -29.64
CA GLY A 30 -49.39 -10.19 -30.12
C GLY A 30 -50.77 -9.55 -29.97
N SER A 31 -50.83 -8.21 -30.01
CA SER A 31 -52.08 -7.47 -29.84
C SER A 31 -53.08 -7.72 -30.97
N HIS A 32 -52.58 -8.19 -32.12
CA HIS A 32 -53.32 -8.48 -33.34
C HIS A 32 -53.14 -9.95 -33.78
N CYS A 33 -52.61 -10.81 -32.91
CA CYS A 33 -52.31 -12.22 -33.22
C CYS A 33 -51.42 -12.41 -34.46
N GLU A 34 -50.50 -11.48 -34.65
CA GLU A 34 -49.57 -11.40 -35.78
C GLU A 34 -48.28 -12.19 -35.53
N THR A 35 -47.99 -12.53 -34.27
CA THR A 35 -46.73 -13.19 -33.89
C THR A 35 -46.97 -14.66 -33.59
N PRO A 36 -46.34 -15.62 -34.30
CA PRO A 36 -46.45 -17.02 -33.94
C PRO A 36 -45.67 -17.30 -32.64
N ILE A 37 -46.27 -18.05 -31.72
CA ILE A 37 -45.63 -18.53 -30.50
C ILE A 37 -44.57 -19.55 -30.92
N LYS A 38 -43.29 -19.18 -30.80
CA LYS A 38 -42.19 -20.12 -31.03
C LYS A 38 -42.26 -21.25 -30.00
N PRO A 39 -42.09 -22.52 -30.40
CA PRO A 39 -41.93 -23.62 -29.45
C PRO A 39 -40.82 -23.30 -28.46
N LEU A 40 -41.04 -23.59 -27.18
CA LEU A 40 -40.05 -23.33 -26.12
C LEU A 40 -38.68 -23.94 -26.48
N MET A 41 -38.67 -25.15 -27.07
CA MET A 41 -37.45 -25.81 -27.55
C MET A 41 -36.69 -24.99 -28.60
N LYS A 42 -37.39 -24.24 -29.47
CA LYS A 42 -36.78 -23.39 -30.50
C LYS A 42 -36.11 -22.17 -29.86
N ILE A 43 -36.77 -21.54 -28.89
CA ILE A 43 -36.22 -20.40 -28.13
C ILE A 43 -34.96 -20.82 -27.37
N ILE A 44 -34.99 -22.00 -26.73
CA ILE A 44 -33.83 -22.48 -25.99
C ILE A 44 -32.70 -22.84 -26.97
N SER A 45 -32.98 -23.51 -28.09
CA SER A 45 -31.95 -23.85 -29.10
C SER A 45 -31.33 -22.62 -29.78
N GLU A 46 -32.08 -21.52 -29.95
CA GLU A 46 -31.55 -20.27 -30.49
C GLU A 46 -30.52 -19.63 -29.53
N LYS A 47 -30.70 -19.80 -28.22
CA LYS A 47 -29.80 -19.28 -27.17
C LYS A 47 -28.67 -20.25 -26.78
N PHE A 48 -28.94 -21.55 -26.75
CA PHE A 48 -28.02 -22.61 -26.36
C PHE A 48 -27.51 -23.35 -27.59
N GLN A 49 -26.64 -22.68 -28.34
CA GLN A 49 -25.99 -23.26 -29.50
C GLN A 49 -24.78 -24.08 -29.05
N CYS A 50 -24.92 -25.41 -29.09
CA CYS A 50 -23.80 -26.31 -28.82
C CYS A 50 -22.67 -26.07 -29.83
N GLN A 51 -21.46 -25.90 -29.31
CA GLN A 51 -20.23 -25.71 -30.08
C GLN A 51 -19.58 -27.05 -30.41
N ASN A 52 -18.55 -27.02 -31.24
CA ASN A 52 -17.69 -28.17 -31.55
C ASN A 52 -18.46 -29.45 -31.94
N ASN A 53 -19.53 -29.31 -32.73
CA ASN A 53 -20.40 -30.41 -33.16
C ASN A 53 -21.13 -31.15 -32.02
N GLY A 54 -21.30 -30.52 -30.85
CA GLY A 54 -22.17 -31.01 -29.79
C GLY A 54 -23.63 -31.13 -30.23
N LYS A 55 -24.34 -32.11 -29.67
CA LYS A 55 -25.76 -32.37 -29.99
C LYS A 55 -26.66 -31.85 -28.89
N TYR A 56 -27.67 -31.06 -29.25
CA TYR A 56 -28.66 -30.58 -28.29
C TYR A 56 -29.74 -31.65 -28.07
N ILE A 57 -29.71 -32.29 -26.91
CA ILE A 57 -30.60 -33.42 -26.54
C ILE A 57 -31.18 -33.13 -25.16
N GLU A 58 -32.50 -33.27 -25.00
CA GLU A 58 -33.19 -33.14 -23.70
C GLU A 58 -32.79 -31.90 -22.88
N SER A 59 -32.65 -30.76 -23.54
CA SER A 59 -32.27 -29.48 -22.93
C SER A 59 -30.83 -29.35 -22.43
N LYS A 60 -29.91 -30.21 -22.88
CA LYS A 60 -28.47 -30.09 -22.64
C LYS A 60 -27.68 -30.33 -23.92
N CYS A 61 -26.45 -29.81 -23.98
CA CYS A 61 -25.51 -30.20 -25.01
C CYS A 61 -24.80 -31.50 -24.60
N GLU A 62 -24.89 -32.53 -25.43
CA GLU A 62 -24.01 -33.69 -25.36
C GLU A 62 -22.75 -33.41 -26.15
N CYS A 63 -21.63 -33.34 -25.42
CA CYS A 63 -20.34 -32.95 -25.97
C CYS A 63 -19.59 -34.15 -26.57
N PRO A 64 -18.81 -33.94 -27.64
CA PRO A 64 -17.81 -34.92 -28.07
C PRO A 64 -16.77 -35.17 -26.97
N SER A 65 -16.03 -36.28 -27.10
CA SER A 65 -15.01 -36.72 -26.12
C SER A 65 -13.95 -35.69 -25.75
N ASP A 66 -13.73 -34.70 -26.60
CA ASP A 66 -12.62 -33.75 -26.47
C ASP A 66 -13.05 -32.43 -25.80
N PHE A 67 -14.34 -32.26 -25.54
CA PHE A 67 -14.94 -31.02 -25.06
C PHE A 67 -15.89 -31.24 -23.88
N HIS A 68 -16.06 -30.20 -23.08
CA HIS A 68 -16.97 -30.14 -21.96
C HIS A 68 -17.53 -28.71 -21.82
N GLY A 69 -18.22 -28.44 -20.71
CA GLY A 69 -18.92 -27.19 -20.50
C GLY A 69 -20.37 -27.28 -20.95
N LEU A 70 -21.14 -26.24 -20.61
CA LEU A 70 -22.59 -26.21 -20.88
C LEU A 70 -22.90 -26.18 -22.38
N LEU A 71 -22.00 -25.59 -23.17
CA LEU A 71 -22.14 -25.43 -24.61
C LEU A 71 -21.08 -26.22 -25.40
N CYS A 72 -20.33 -27.13 -24.77
CA CYS A 72 -19.22 -27.87 -25.40
C CYS A 72 -18.13 -26.95 -25.99
N ASP A 73 -17.95 -25.78 -25.37
CA ASP A 73 -17.02 -24.72 -25.75
C ASP A 73 -15.67 -24.84 -25.04
N GLU A 74 -15.58 -25.65 -23.98
CA GLU A 74 -14.34 -25.87 -23.24
C GLU A 74 -13.66 -27.15 -23.71
N ARG A 75 -12.40 -27.06 -24.15
CA ARG A 75 -11.60 -28.26 -24.49
C ARG A 75 -11.12 -28.95 -23.22
N ILE A 76 -11.25 -30.27 -23.17
CA ILE A 76 -10.68 -31.09 -22.10
C ILE A 76 -9.16 -31.18 -22.29
N CYS A 77 -8.40 -30.76 -21.28
CA CYS A 77 -6.95 -30.87 -21.22
C CYS A 77 -6.54 -31.80 -20.06
N LEU A 78 -5.70 -32.78 -20.37
CA LEU A 78 -5.20 -33.79 -19.44
C LEU A 78 -3.90 -33.36 -18.77
N ASN A 79 -3.47 -34.13 -17.77
CA ASN A 79 -2.17 -33.98 -17.09
C ASN A 79 -1.89 -32.57 -16.53
N GLY A 80 -2.94 -31.81 -16.18
CA GLY A 80 -2.83 -30.45 -15.67
C GLY A 80 -2.66 -29.37 -16.75
N GLY A 81 -2.93 -29.70 -18.02
CA GLY A 81 -2.98 -28.72 -19.11
C GLY A 81 -4.08 -27.67 -18.92
N LEU A 82 -3.81 -26.45 -19.38
CA LEU A 82 -4.75 -25.34 -19.31
C LEU A 82 -5.49 -25.20 -20.64
N SER A 83 -6.81 -25.09 -20.57
CA SER A 83 -7.64 -24.81 -21.75
C SER A 83 -7.54 -23.33 -22.10
N SER A 84 -7.13 -23.01 -23.33
CA SER A 84 -7.00 -21.63 -23.81
C SER A 84 -7.58 -21.50 -25.21
N SER A 85 -8.72 -20.82 -25.30
CA SER A 85 -9.53 -20.68 -26.53
C SER A 85 -9.83 -22.05 -27.14
N ASP A 86 -9.05 -22.48 -28.13
CA ASP A 86 -9.27 -23.73 -28.89
C ASP A 86 -8.18 -24.79 -28.70
N LYS A 87 -7.18 -24.55 -27.83
CA LYS A 87 -6.03 -25.45 -27.66
C LYS A 87 -5.70 -25.66 -26.19
N CYS A 88 -5.12 -26.83 -25.90
CA CYS A 88 -4.52 -27.08 -24.60
C CYS A 88 -3.09 -26.52 -24.56
N ILE A 89 -2.80 -25.76 -23.51
CA ILE A 89 -1.45 -25.36 -23.15
C ILE A 89 -0.91 -26.47 -22.25
N CYS A 90 -0.01 -27.28 -22.79
CA CYS A 90 0.50 -28.43 -22.08
C CYS A 90 1.58 -28.06 -21.07
N PRO A 91 1.54 -28.67 -19.87
CA PRO A 91 2.58 -28.47 -18.90
C PRO A 91 3.87 -29.13 -19.39
N PRO A 92 5.00 -28.70 -18.83
CA PRO A 92 6.28 -29.34 -19.06
C PRO A 92 6.24 -30.87 -18.94
N GLY A 93 6.72 -31.59 -19.95
CA GLY A 93 6.75 -33.05 -20.01
C GLY A 93 5.57 -33.68 -20.75
N TYR A 94 4.62 -32.89 -21.25
CA TYR A 94 3.46 -33.38 -21.98
C TYR A 94 3.26 -32.64 -23.31
N GLN A 95 2.70 -33.34 -24.28
CA GLN A 95 2.31 -32.83 -25.61
C GLN A 95 1.05 -33.54 -26.09
N GLY A 96 0.59 -33.22 -27.30
CA GLY A 96 -0.66 -33.73 -27.86
C GLY A 96 -1.76 -32.68 -27.85
N LYS A 97 -2.93 -33.02 -28.41
CA LYS A 97 -4.04 -32.05 -28.52
C LYS A 97 -4.69 -31.75 -27.18
N GLN A 98 -4.64 -32.71 -26.27
CA GLN A 98 -5.17 -32.67 -24.92
C GLN A 98 -4.06 -32.87 -23.88
N CYS A 99 -2.78 -32.78 -24.24
CA CYS A 99 -1.65 -33.07 -23.35
C CYS A 99 -1.59 -34.53 -22.87
N GLU A 100 -2.14 -35.43 -23.67
CA GLU A 100 -2.26 -36.87 -23.43
C GLU A 100 -0.96 -37.64 -23.63
N ILE A 101 -0.01 -37.05 -24.35
CA ILE A 101 1.26 -37.70 -24.72
C ILE A 101 2.34 -37.23 -23.76
N GLU A 102 2.85 -38.14 -22.93
CA GLU A 102 4.04 -37.89 -22.13
C GLU A 102 5.28 -37.84 -23.04
N ILE A 103 6.09 -36.79 -22.90
CA ILE A 103 7.33 -36.62 -23.64
C ILE A 103 8.38 -37.53 -23.00
N LYS A 104 8.57 -38.70 -23.61
CA LYS A 104 9.69 -39.57 -23.29
C LYS A 104 10.98 -38.87 -23.69
N CYS A 105 11.78 -38.52 -22.69
CA CYS A 105 12.99 -37.71 -22.82
C CYS A 105 12.78 -36.32 -23.44
N PRO A 106 12.45 -35.31 -22.61
CA PRO A 106 12.37 -33.93 -23.08
C PRO A 106 13.73 -33.38 -23.50
N ILE A 107 13.73 -32.29 -24.26
CA ILE A 107 14.97 -31.60 -24.68
C ILE A 107 15.62 -30.95 -23.47
N CYS A 108 16.68 -31.58 -22.97
CA CYS A 108 17.50 -31.03 -21.89
C CYS A 108 18.39 -29.90 -22.43
N ARG A 109 18.27 -28.72 -21.83
CA ARG A 109 19.10 -27.54 -22.14
C ARG A 109 20.46 -27.66 -21.47
N ASN A 110 21.39 -26.77 -21.85
CA ASN A 110 22.68 -26.58 -21.18
C ASN A 110 23.48 -27.88 -20.96
N ASN A 111 23.50 -28.75 -21.98
CA ASN A 111 24.17 -30.06 -21.97
C ASN A 111 23.65 -31.02 -20.88
N GLY A 112 22.40 -30.86 -20.43
CA GLY A 112 21.71 -31.88 -19.64
C GLY A 112 21.54 -33.17 -20.45
N ARG A 113 21.50 -34.30 -19.74
CA ARG A 113 21.28 -35.63 -20.34
C ARG A 113 19.89 -36.14 -19.95
N CYS A 114 19.23 -36.86 -20.86
CA CYS A 114 18.01 -37.56 -20.47
C CYS A 114 18.36 -38.92 -19.88
N GLU A 115 17.88 -39.17 -18.66
CA GLU A 115 17.91 -40.49 -18.01
C GLU A 115 16.52 -40.74 -17.42
N ASP A 116 15.94 -41.94 -17.67
CA ASP A 116 14.60 -42.33 -17.19
C ASP A 116 13.49 -41.29 -17.43
N ASN A 117 13.43 -40.73 -18.65
CA ASN A 117 12.48 -39.69 -19.09
C ASN A 117 12.61 -38.35 -18.35
N LYS A 118 13.68 -38.11 -17.59
CA LYS A 118 13.94 -36.85 -16.89
C LYS A 118 15.29 -36.28 -17.29
N CYS A 119 15.40 -34.96 -17.24
CA CYS A 119 16.69 -34.31 -17.46
C CYS A 119 17.55 -34.36 -16.20
N VAL A 120 18.74 -34.92 -16.34
CA VAL A 120 19.82 -34.85 -15.36
C VAL A 120 20.70 -33.66 -15.71
N CYS A 121 20.68 -32.66 -14.84
CA CYS A 121 21.35 -31.39 -15.06
C CYS A 121 22.82 -31.41 -14.60
N PRO A 122 23.72 -30.72 -15.32
CA PRO A 122 25.06 -30.41 -14.80
C PRO A 122 24.98 -29.56 -13.54
N LYS A 123 26.05 -29.54 -12.75
CA LYS A 123 26.12 -28.91 -11.42
C LYS A 123 25.71 -27.43 -11.41
N GLU A 124 25.88 -26.72 -12.52
CA GLU A 124 25.62 -25.29 -12.65
C GLU A 124 24.18 -24.94 -13.08
N PHE A 125 23.36 -25.93 -13.42
CA PHE A 125 22.01 -25.72 -13.95
C PHE A 125 20.95 -26.48 -13.17
N ILE A 126 19.74 -25.92 -13.10
CA ILE A 126 18.55 -26.51 -12.49
C ILE A 126 17.32 -26.27 -13.38
N GLY A 127 16.17 -26.79 -12.95
CA GLY A 127 14.92 -26.75 -13.72
C GLY A 127 14.60 -28.11 -14.33
N GLN A 128 13.36 -28.29 -14.79
CA GLN A 128 12.89 -29.56 -15.34
C GLN A 128 13.63 -29.93 -16.63
N TYR A 129 14.17 -28.93 -17.32
CA TYR A 129 14.92 -29.06 -18.56
C TYR A 129 16.32 -28.46 -18.46
N CYS A 130 16.84 -28.25 -17.25
CA CYS A 130 18.14 -27.62 -17.01
C CYS A 130 18.27 -26.21 -17.61
N GLU A 131 17.16 -25.46 -17.66
CA GLU A 131 17.05 -24.15 -18.29
C GLU A 131 17.51 -22.99 -17.39
N ILE A 132 17.70 -23.22 -16.09
CA ILE A 132 18.02 -22.19 -15.11
C ILE A 132 19.50 -22.29 -14.71
N ASP A 133 20.29 -21.23 -14.94
CA ASP A 133 21.69 -21.14 -14.49
C ASP A 133 21.77 -20.63 -13.03
N ILE A 134 22.31 -21.44 -12.13
CA ILE A 134 22.42 -21.14 -10.69
C ILE A 134 23.23 -19.85 -10.46
N ARG A 135 24.22 -19.55 -11.32
CA ARG A 135 25.06 -18.35 -11.19
C ARG A 135 24.26 -17.06 -11.37
N LEU A 136 23.17 -17.10 -12.14
CA LEU A 136 22.28 -15.96 -12.33
C LEU A 136 21.47 -15.66 -11.06
N ILE A 137 21.05 -16.71 -10.35
CA ILE A 137 20.36 -16.59 -9.06
C ILE A 137 21.31 -16.02 -8.00
N GLN A 138 22.50 -16.59 -7.88
CA GLN A 138 23.52 -16.11 -6.92
C GLN A 138 24.00 -14.68 -7.22
N LYS A 139 24.07 -14.28 -8.49
CA LYS A 139 24.42 -12.90 -8.87
C LYS A 139 23.36 -11.89 -8.45
N LYS A 140 22.08 -12.29 -8.48
CA LYS A 140 20.96 -11.45 -8.01
C LYS A 140 21.05 -11.24 -6.50
N GLU A 141 21.28 -12.30 -5.73
CA GLU A 141 21.43 -12.23 -4.27
C GLU A 141 22.64 -11.39 -3.85
N ARG A 142 23.80 -11.54 -4.51
CA ARG A 142 24.97 -10.69 -4.23
C ARG A 142 24.72 -9.21 -4.49
N LYS A 143 23.97 -8.87 -5.53
CA LYS A 143 23.58 -7.48 -5.78
C LYS A 143 22.65 -6.96 -4.68
N ILE A 144 21.67 -7.76 -4.25
CA ILE A 144 20.75 -7.38 -3.17
C ILE A 144 21.52 -7.12 -1.87
N LEU A 145 22.43 -8.02 -1.48
CA LEU A 145 23.27 -7.87 -0.28
C LEU A 145 24.16 -6.62 -0.34
N SER A 146 24.65 -6.25 -1.53
CA SER A 146 25.45 -5.02 -1.71
C SER A 146 24.62 -3.73 -1.59
N MET A 147 23.34 -3.75 -1.99
CA MET A 147 22.49 -2.56 -1.94
C MET A 147 22.05 -2.23 -0.52
N GLU A 148 21.77 -3.23 0.31
CA GLU A 148 21.42 -3.03 1.73
C GLU A 148 22.55 -2.36 2.51
N LEU A 149 23.80 -2.75 2.25
CA LEU A 149 24.97 -2.15 2.90
C LEU A 149 25.17 -0.67 2.51
N ILE A 150 24.95 -0.33 1.24
CA ILE A 150 25.04 1.06 0.77
C ILE A 150 23.97 1.92 1.44
N ILE A 151 22.73 1.42 1.56
CA ILE A 151 21.64 2.13 2.23
C ILE A 151 22.00 2.41 3.71
N LEU A 152 22.53 1.41 4.42
CA LEU A 152 22.95 1.57 5.82
C LEU A 152 24.04 2.64 5.98
N LEU A 153 25.04 2.66 5.08
CA LEU A 153 26.10 3.67 5.09
C LEU A 153 25.54 5.09 4.87
N LEU A 154 24.58 5.25 3.94
CA LEU A 154 23.93 6.54 3.70
C LEU A 154 23.16 7.02 4.95
N PHE A 155 22.44 6.14 5.64
CA PHE A 155 21.76 6.49 6.89
C PHE A 155 22.73 6.94 7.98
N ILE A 156 23.88 6.25 8.13
CA ILE A 156 24.92 6.64 9.09
C ILE A 156 25.48 8.04 8.76
N VAL A 157 25.79 8.30 7.48
CA VAL A 157 26.31 9.61 7.04
C VAL A 157 25.28 10.72 7.30
N ILE A 158 24.01 10.47 7.00
CA ILE A 158 22.93 11.43 7.27
C ILE A 158 22.82 11.69 8.78
N PHE A 159 22.81 10.65 9.60
CA PHE A 159 22.75 10.79 11.07
C PHE A 159 23.93 11.60 11.63
N LEU A 160 25.15 11.32 11.17
CA LEU A 160 26.35 12.08 11.58
C LEU A 160 26.30 13.53 11.12
N SER A 161 25.79 13.81 9.92
CA SER A 161 25.61 15.17 9.44
C SER A 161 24.58 15.95 10.27
N ILE A 162 23.48 15.31 10.66
CA ILE A 162 22.47 15.89 11.55
C ILE A 162 23.07 16.16 12.93
N LEU A 163 23.83 15.22 13.51
CA LEU A 163 24.53 15.40 14.78
C LEU A 163 25.51 16.57 14.72
N MET A 164 26.28 16.68 13.64
CA MET A 164 27.18 17.82 13.40
C MET A 164 26.41 19.15 13.34
N ILE A 165 25.27 19.18 12.64
CA ILE A 165 24.43 20.39 12.57
C ILE A 165 23.88 20.75 13.95
N VAL A 166 23.33 19.78 14.69
CA VAL A 166 22.76 19.99 16.03
C VAL A 166 23.85 20.47 17.00
N THR A 167 25.02 19.84 16.99
CA THR A 167 26.15 20.27 17.84
C THR A 167 26.64 21.67 17.46
N CYS A 168 26.72 22.01 16.17
CA CYS A 168 27.03 23.38 15.73
C CYS A 168 25.96 24.39 16.17
N LEU A 169 24.68 24.05 16.07
CA LEU A 169 23.58 24.91 16.52
C LEU A 169 23.61 25.08 18.04
N PHE A 170 23.83 24.00 18.79
CA PHE A 170 23.98 24.04 20.23
C PHE A 170 25.20 24.86 20.65
N TYR A 171 26.34 24.70 19.98
CA TYR A 171 27.53 25.50 20.23
C TYR A 171 27.28 26.99 19.93
N LYS A 172 26.63 27.30 18.80
CA LYS A 172 26.21 28.68 18.48
C LYS A 172 25.27 29.23 19.55
N TYR A 173 24.25 28.48 19.93
CA TYR A 173 23.29 28.85 20.97
C TYR A 173 23.98 29.09 22.32
N TYR A 174 24.82 28.15 22.77
CA TYR A 174 25.56 28.23 24.01
C TYR A 174 26.48 29.45 24.02
N ASN A 175 27.26 29.66 22.95
CA ASN A 175 28.16 30.80 22.85
C ASN A 175 27.38 32.14 22.82
N GLN A 176 26.26 32.20 22.11
CA GLN A 176 25.39 33.38 22.10
C GLN A 176 24.81 33.68 23.50
N ARG A 177 24.34 32.66 24.20
CA ARG A 177 23.84 32.78 25.58
C ARG A 177 24.94 33.24 26.53
N GLN A 178 26.16 32.71 26.39
CA GLN A 178 27.32 33.16 27.16
C GLN A 178 27.63 34.64 26.93
N LYS A 179 27.57 35.13 25.69
CA LYS A 179 27.70 36.56 25.39
C LYS A 179 26.64 37.40 26.11
N GLN A 180 25.38 36.96 26.11
CA GLN A 180 24.30 37.64 26.82
C GLN A 180 24.51 37.64 28.35
N LEU A 181 24.92 36.51 28.94
CA LEU A 181 25.18 36.41 30.38
C LEU A 181 26.30 37.36 30.84
N LYS A 182 27.38 37.49 30.05
CA LYS A 182 28.44 38.47 30.33
C LYS A 182 27.92 39.90 30.30
N GLN A 183 27.06 40.25 29.34
CA GLN A 183 26.41 41.57 29.30
C GLN A 183 25.49 41.80 30.51
N ILE A 184 24.68 40.81 30.89
CA ILE A 184 23.79 40.89 32.05
C ILE A 184 24.59 41.05 33.35
N GLN A 185 25.67 40.29 33.52
CA GLN A 185 26.57 40.42 34.68
C GLN A 185 27.18 41.82 34.74
N GLN A 186 27.63 42.36 33.61
CA GLN A 186 28.19 43.71 33.56
C GLN A 186 27.15 44.78 33.91
N ILE A 187 25.93 44.69 33.36
CA ILE A 187 24.82 45.60 33.73
C ILE A 187 24.47 45.45 35.21
N SER A 188 24.47 44.23 35.75
CA SER A 188 24.17 44.00 37.17
C SER A 188 25.23 44.62 38.08
N PHE A 189 26.51 44.54 37.70
CA PHE A 189 27.61 45.15 38.43
C PHE A 189 27.50 46.69 38.44
N GLU A 190 27.27 47.32 37.28
CA GLU A 190 27.07 48.77 37.18
C GLU A 190 25.90 49.24 38.06
N LYS A 191 24.77 48.52 38.03
CA LYS A 191 23.62 48.85 38.89
C LYS A 191 23.93 48.75 40.38
N ILE A 192 24.59 47.69 40.83
CA ILE A 192 24.97 47.52 42.24
C ILE A 192 25.92 48.63 42.67
N TRP A 193 26.95 48.92 41.85
CA TRP A 193 27.92 49.97 42.12
C TRP A 193 27.26 51.35 42.25
N THR A 194 26.31 51.68 41.37
CA THR A 194 25.56 52.96 41.47
C THR A 194 24.74 53.06 42.75
N ILE A 195 24.05 51.98 43.16
CA ILE A 195 23.24 51.96 44.38
C ILE A 195 24.13 52.15 45.61
N GLU A 196 25.22 51.39 45.73
CA GLU A 196 26.14 51.50 46.87
C GLU A 196 26.72 52.91 47.00
N ASN A 197 27.10 53.53 45.88
CA ASN A 197 27.63 54.88 45.89
C ASN A 197 26.57 55.94 46.21
N SER A 198 25.35 55.79 45.70
CA SER A 198 24.23 56.65 46.10
C SER A 198 23.92 56.54 47.60
N SER A 199 23.93 55.33 48.17
CA SER A 199 23.72 55.14 49.61
C SER A 199 24.84 55.74 50.47
N LYS A 200 26.11 55.64 50.05
CA LYS A 200 27.25 56.25 50.74
C LYS A 200 27.15 57.78 50.75
N ASN A 201 26.77 58.39 49.63
CA ASN A 201 26.57 59.84 49.55
C ASN A 201 25.45 60.32 50.49
N ILE A 202 24.32 59.59 50.55
CA ILE A 202 23.22 59.89 51.48
C ILE A 202 23.67 59.77 52.94
N PHE A 203 24.48 58.76 53.28
CA PHE A 203 25.02 58.60 54.63
C PHE A 203 26.00 59.72 55.02
N GLN A 204 26.85 60.16 54.08
CA GLN A 204 27.74 61.30 54.32
C GLN A 204 26.97 62.59 54.54
N GLU A 205 25.94 62.88 53.73
CA GLU A 205 25.06 64.05 53.95
C GLU A 205 24.32 64.00 55.29
N SER A 206 23.99 62.80 55.81
CA SER A 206 23.34 62.65 57.11
C SER A 206 24.29 62.87 58.31
N ASN A 207 25.56 62.51 58.17
CA ASN A 207 26.59 62.70 59.23
C ASN A 207 27.13 64.14 59.29
N GLU A 208 27.09 64.87 58.18
CA GLU A 208 27.56 66.26 58.13
C GLU A 208 26.59 67.26 58.82
N LYS A 209 25.40 66.81 59.23
CA LYS A 209 24.40 67.64 59.94
C LYS A 209 24.39 67.52 61.46
N ILE A 210 25.36 66.86 62.09
CA ILE A 210 25.47 66.80 63.57
C ILE A 210 26.83 67.39 64.03
N PRO A 211 26.89 68.65 64.50
CA PRO A 211 28.14 69.25 64.98
C PRO A 211 28.49 68.80 66.40
N GLU A 212 29.76 68.39 66.58
CA GLU A 212 30.40 68.11 67.87
C GLU A 212 30.27 69.29 68.85
N LYS A 213 29.86 69.01 70.08
CA LYS A 213 30.19 69.83 71.26
C LYS A 213 30.99 68.97 72.24
N LYS A 214 32.30 69.11 72.21
CA LYS A 214 33.15 68.91 73.39
C LYS A 214 33.81 70.25 73.67
N ASP A 215 33.33 70.96 74.68
CA ASP A 215 34.21 71.85 75.43
C ASP A 215 33.62 72.28 76.77
N ILE A 216 34.54 72.59 77.68
CA ILE A 216 34.38 73.24 78.99
C ILE A 216 34.34 72.30 80.22
N ASN A 217 35.58 71.98 80.60
CA ASN A 217 36.18 72.08 81.94
C ASN A 217 36.22 70.88 82.89
N THR A 218 37.45 70.39 83.09
CA THR A 218 38.24 70.77 84.28
C THR A 218 37.44 71.01 85.56
N LYS A 219 37.20 69.94 86.34
CA LYS A 219 37.57 69.80 87.77
C LYS A 219 36.73 68.67 88.37
N LEU A 220 37.39 67.54 88.56
CA LEU A 220 37.44 66.80 89.83
C LEU A 220 38.39 65.61 89.57
N LYS A 221 39.68 65.86 89.82
CA LYS A 221 40.68 64.80 89.95
C LYS A 221 40.47 64.13 91.31
N GLN A 222 40.73 62.82 91.32
CA GLN A 222 40.76 61.87 92.45
C GLN A 222 39.35 61.52 92.95
N THR A 223 38.95 60.27 93.15
CA THR A 223 39.54 58.91 93.19
C THR A 223 38.28 58.03 93.37
N ASP A 224 38.09 56.81 92.89
CA ASP A 224 38.94 55.64 92.86
C ASP A 224 38.09 54.50 92.22
N VAL A 225 38.76 53.46 91.69
CA VAL A 225 38.34 52.03 91.82
C VAL A 225 37.08 51.57 91.03
N GLN A 226 37.01 50.45 90.29
CA GLN A 226 37.87 49.30 90.01
C GLN A 226 37.20 48.45 88.90
N ALA A 227 38.03 47.57 88.30
CA ALA A 227 37.75 46.18 87.89
C ALA A 227 36.72 45.92 86.76
N SER A 228 37.06 45.29 85.64
CA SER A 228 37.66 43.95 85.39
C SER A 228 36.72 42.77 85.61
N LEU A 229 36.65 41.91 84.57
CA LEU A 229 36.48 40.44 84.60
C LEU A 229 35.08 39.96 85.05
N VAL A 230 34.39 38.99 84.44
CA VAL A 230 34.69 37.86 83.54
C VAL A 230 33.46 37.67 82.66
#